data_AF-A0A7J3PKS1-F1
#
_entry.id   AF-A0A7J3PKS1-F1
#
_cell.length_a   1.000
_cell.length_b   1.000
_cell.length_c   1.000
_cell.angle_alpha   90.00
_cell.angle_beta   90.00
_cell.angle_gamma   90.00
#
_symmetry.space_group_name_H-M   'P 1'
#
loop_
_entity.id
_entity.type
_entity.pdbx_description
1 polymer ?
#
loop_
_entity_poly.entity_id
_entity_poly.type
_entity_poly.pdbx_seq_one_letter_code
_entity_poly.pdbx_strand_id
1 'polypeptide(L)'
;MEKISIEEKVRMVLKAVDIEEPSKATIEEIMLGLGRLLSVKATPRASVHEVTKEVRRALELAILSPLSQRSDEELVLRVKYTYPPFESPVLNEAYRRLLEKLVKHTTEQIKNLSPMWRRRLVNLIVENIYNIATGSDTYEYRKRIFEVLQEAKGVETSGAG
;
A
#
# COMPACT_ATOMS: atom_id res chain seq x y z
N MET A 1 23.15 -22.26 -2.58
CA MET A 1 22.34 -21.30 -1.78
C MET A 1 21.09 -20.97 -2.56
N GLU A 2 19.90 -21.16 -1.97
CA GLU A 2 18.63 -20.79 -2.59
C GLU A 2 18.43 -19.27 -2.58
N LYS A 3 18.11 -18.70 -3.74
CA LYS A 3 17.68 -17.31 -3.83
C LYS A 3 16.30 -17.18 -3.19
N ILE A 4 16.18 -16.34 -2.16
CA ILE A 4 14.88 -16.00 -1.57
C ILE A 4 13.99 -15.42 -2.68
N SER A 5 12.81 -16.00 -2.86
CA SER A 5 11.86 -15.57 -3.90
C SER A 5 11.31 -14.17 -3.64
N ILE A 6 10.84 -13.48 -4.67
CA ILE A 6 10.16 -12.17 -4.52
C ILE A 6 8.95 -12.30 -3.58
N GLU A 7 8.21 -13.40 -3.67
CA GLU A 7 7.06 -13.67 -2.80
C GLU A 7 7.44 -13.68 -1.32
N GLU A 8 8.55 -14.34 -1.00
CA GLU A 8 9.01 -14.42 0.39
C GLU A 8 9.50 -13.05 0.88
N LYS A 9 10.21 -12.29 0.02
CA LYS A 9 10.62 -10.90 0.32
C LYS A 9 9.41 -9.99 0.57
N VAL A 10 8.34 -10.15 -0.22
CA VAL A 10 7.09 -9.40 -0.05
C VAL A 10 6.42 -9.76 1.27
N ARG A 11 6.38 -11.05 1.64
CA ARG A 11 5.85 -11.48 2.96
C ARG A 11 6.62 -10.88 4.11
N MET A 12 7.96 -10.84 4.04
CA MET A 12 8.79 -10.23 5.07
C MET A 12 8.48 -8.73 5.21
N VAL A 13 8.33 -8.00 4.10
CA VAL A 13 7.95 -6.58 4.12
C VAL A 13 6.56 -6.38 4.71
N LEU A 14 5.59 -7.23 4.36
CA LEU A 14 4.22 -7.14 4.89
C LEU A 14 4.20 -7.40 6.41
N LYS A 15 4.98 -8.37 6.90
CA LYS A 15 5.17 -8.58 8.34
C LYS A 15 5.82 -7.38 9.02
N ALA A 16 6.78 -6.71 8.37
CA ALA A 16 7.44 -5.52 8.92
C ALA A 16 6.49 -4.32 9.11
N VAL A 17 5.34 -4.31 8.42
CA VAL A 17 4.26 -3.32 8.61
C VAL A 17 3.06 -3.87 9.38
N ASP A 18 3.25 -4.98 10.10
CA ASP A 18 2.28 -5.71 10.92
C ASP A 18 1.09 -6.29 10.12
N ILE A 19 1.34 -6.75 8.89
CA ILE A 19 0.37 -7.51 8.08
C ILE A 19 0.82 -8.97 7.95
N GLU A 20 0.27 -9.84 8.79
CA GLU A 20 0.58 -11.28 8.75
C GLU A 20 -0.13 -11.99 7.59
N GLU A 21 -1.45 -11.75 7.47
CA GLU A 21 -2.29 -12.34 6.43
C GLU A 21 -3.04 -11.25 5.66
N PRO A 22 -2.51 -10.80 4.52
CA PRO A 22 -3.19 -9.78 3.72
C PRO A 22 -4.61 -10.19 3.39
N SER A 23 -4.87 -11.47 3.10
CA SER A 23 -6.19 -12.07 2.82
C SER A 23 -7.27 -11.74 3.85
N LYS A 24 -6.90 -11.61 5.13
CA LYS A 24 -7.83 -11.43 6.25
C LYS A 24 -7.74 -10.04 6.90
N ALA A 25 -6.81 -9.20 6.44
CA ALA A 25 -6.60 -7.87 7.00
C ALA A 25 -7.87 -6.99 6.87
N THR A 26 -8.24 -6.37 7.98
CA THR A 26 -9.28 -5.36 8.08
C THR A 26 -8.89 -4.09 7.31
N ILE A 27 -9.88 -3.23 7.02
CA ILE A 27 -9.60 -1.95 6.35
C ILE A 27 -8.65 -1.07 7.17
N GLU A 28 -8.74 -1.12 8.50
CA GLU A 28 -7.85 -0.39 9.41
C GLU A 28 -6.42 -0.87 9.30
N GLU A 29 -6.21 -2.19 9.38
CA GLU A 29 -4.88 -2.79 9.19
C GLU A 29 -4.31 -2.47 7.81
N ILE A 30 -5.14 -2.51 6.76
CA ILE A 30 -4.71 -2.15 5.41
C ILE A 30 -4.27 -0.68 5.33
N MET A 31 -5.02 0.25 5.94
CA MET A 31 -4.64 1.67 5.98
C MET A 31 -3.34 1.88 6.77
N LEU A 32 -3.19 1.20 7.91
CA LEU A 32 -1.97 1.20 8.73
C LEU A 32 -0.76 0.69 7.93
N GLY A 33 -0.89 -0.46 7.28
CA GLY A 33 0.15 -1.07 6.46
C GLY A 33 0.55 -0.17 5.29
N LEU A 34 -0.41 0.41 4.57
CA LEU A 34 -0.14 1.35 3.48
C LEU A 34 0.57 2.61 3.98
N GLY A 35 0.12 3.19 5.09
CA GLY A 35 0.77 4.36 5.69
C GLY A 35 2.22 4.07 6.08
N ARG A 36 2.47 2.94 6.74
CA ARG A 36 3.82 2.50 7.13
C ARG A 36 4.72 2.22 5.93
N LEU A 37 4.22 1.60 4.87
CA LEU A 37 4.96 1.46 3.62
C LEU A 37 5.30 2.83 3.01
N LEU A 38 4.31 3.71 2.89
CA LEU A 38 4.49 5.06 2.33
C LEU A 38 5.38 5.96 3.19
N SER A 39 5.56 5.65 4.47
CA SER A 39 6.54 6.33 5.32
C SER A 39 7.97 6.22 4.79
N VAL A 40 8.31 5.18 4.02
CA VAL A 40 9.61 5.05 3.35
C VAL A 40 9.83 6.16 2.31
N LYS A 41 8.75 6.64 1.68
CA LYS A 41 8.78 7.75 0.70
C LYS A 41 8.55 9.11 1.36
N ALA A 42 7.89 9.15 2.51
CA ALA A 42 7.51 10.39 3.18
C ALA A 42 8.75 11.17 3.65
N THR A 43 9.11 12.25 2.95
CA THR A 43 10.13 13.18 3.43
C THR A 43 9.51 14.22 4.37
N PRO A 44 10.31 14.88 5.23
CA PRO A 44 9.81 15.89 6.18
C PRO A 44 9.07 17.09 5.54
N ARG A 45 9.07 17.21 4.21
CA ARG A 45 8.45 18.31 3.46
C ARG A 45 7.50 17.81 2.36
N ALA A 46 7.24 16.51 2.27
CA ALA A 46 6.34 15.96 1.26
C ALA A 46 4.90 16.41 1.54
N SER A 47 4.22 16.90 0.50
CA SER A 47 2.81 17.26 0.60
C SER A 47 1.92 16.02 0.73
N VAL A 48 0.72 16.19 1.30
CA VAL A 48 -0.32 15.14 1.34
C VAL A 48 -0.51 14.46 -0.02
N HIS A 49 -0.60 15.29 -1.06
CA HIS A 49 -0.81 14.81 -2.42
C HIS A 49 0.34 13.94 -2.88
N GLU A 50 1.60 14.29 -2.60
CA GLU A 50 2.76 13.52 -3.05
C GLU A 50 2.87 12.12 -2.43
N VAL A 51 2.52 12.01 -1.14
CA VAL A 51 2.59 10.75 -0.39
C VAL A 51 1.47 9.80 -0.79
N THR A 52 0.26 10.34 -1.04
CA THR A 52 -0.96 9.53 -1.22
C THR A 52 -1.59 9.63 -2.62
N LYS A 53 -0.89 10.23 -3.60
CA LYS A 53 -1.38 10.44 -4.97
C LYS A 53 -1.94 9.16 -5.58
N GLU A 54 -1.16 8.09 -5.47
CA GLU A 54 -1.46 6.79 -6.05
C GLU A 54 -2.66 6.15 -5.33
N VAL A 55 -2.73 6.25 -4.00
CA VAL A 55 -3.87 5.80 -3.20
C VAL A 55 -5.14 6.53 -3.61
N ARG A 56 -5.09 7.87 -3.68
CA ARG A 56 -6.22 8.71 -4.07
C ARG A 56 -6.72 8.34 -5.46
N ARG A 57 -5.83 8.21 -6.44
CA ARG A 57 -6.20 7.81 -7.81
C ARG A 57 -6.86 6.44 -7.85
N ALA A 58 -6.33 5.47 -7.10
CA ALA A 58 -6.93 4.14 -7.01
C ALA A 58 -8.33 4.17 -6.40
N LEU A 59 -8.55 4.94 -5.34
CA LEU A 59 -9.86 5.09 -4.70
C LEU A 59 -10.85 5.93 -5.52
N GLU A 60 -10.38 6.87 -6.33
CA GLU A 60 -11.22 7.57 -7.30
C GLU A 60 -11.78 6.61 -8.36
N LEU A 61 -11.00 5.62 -8.78
CA LEU A 61 -11.50 4.55 -9.64
C LEU A 61 -12.60 3.73 -8.93
N ALA A 62 -12.43 3.45 -7.63
CA ALA A 62 -13.45 2.79 -6.82
C ALA A 62 -14.77 3.58 -6.78
N ILE A 63 -14.71 4.91 -6.63
CA ILE A 63 -15.90 5.79 -6.66
C ILE A 63 -16.66 5.68 -7.99
N LEU A 64 -15.93 5.53 -9.10
CA LEU A 64 -16.48 5.49 -10.46
C LEU A 64 -16.99 4.10 -10.87
N SER A 65 -16.53 3.01 -10.24
CA SER A 65 -16.93 1.63 -10.61
C SER A 65 -18.43 1.35 -10.43
N PRO A 66 -19.07 1.66 -9.27
CA PRO A 66 -20.51 1.46 -9.09
C PRO A 66 -21.37 2.23 -10.09
N LEU A 67 -20.82 3.27 -10.73
CA LEU A 67 -21.49 4.10 -11.72
C LEU A 67 -21.30 3.61 -13.16
N SER A 68 -20.34 2.71 -13.39
CA SER A 68 -19.90 2.30 -14.74
C SER A 68 -20.08 0.80 -15.04
N GLN A 69 -20.73 0.04 -14.16
CA GLN A 69 -20.88 -1.43 -14.24
C GLN A 69 -19.54 -2.18 -14.38
N ARG A 70 -18.43 -1.55 -14.01
CA ARG A 70 -17.09 -2.16 -14.13
C ARG A 70 -16.89 -3.21 -13.06
N SER A 71 -16.35 -4.35 -13.46
CA SER A 71 -16.04 -5.44 -12.54
C SER A 71 -14.89 -5.06 -11.60
N ASP A 72 -14.83 -5.71 -10.44
CA ASP A 72 -13.72 -5.57 -9.49
C ASP A 72 -12.36 -5.91 -10.12
N GLU A 73 -12.35 -6.78 -11.14
CA GLU A 73 -11.15 -7.17 -11.87
C GLU A 73 -10.60 -6.04 -12.73
N GLU A 74 -11.45 -5.25 -13.40
CA GLU A 74 -11.02 -4.08 -14.18
C GLU A 74 -10.45 -2.97 -13.29
N LEU A 75 -11.01 -2.81 -12.09
CA LEU A 75 -10.47 -1.89 -11.09
C LEU A 75 -9.08 -2.32 -10.62
N VAL A 76 -8.93 -3.59 -10.26
CA VAL A 76 -7.65 -4.18 -9.82
C VAL A 76 -6.60 -4.06 -10.92
N LEU A 77 -6.95 -4.34 -12.18
CA LEU A 77 -6.02 -4.19 -13.31
C LEU A 77 -5.53 -2.74 -13.44
N ARG A 78 -6.40 -1.74 -13.29
CA ARG A 78 -5.98 -0.32 -13.35
C ARG A 78 -5.10 0.08 -12.16
N VAL A 79 -5.35 -0.48 -10.97
CA VAL A 79 -4.49 -0.28 -9.80
C VAL A 79 -3.09 -0.85 -10.07
N LYS A 80 -2.97 -2.04 -10.68
CA LYS A 80 -1.68 -2.66 -11.03
C LYS A 80 -0.82 -1.82 -11.97
N TYR A 81 -1.44 -1.06 -12.88
CA TYR A 81 -0.74 -0.20 -13.85
C TYR A 81 -0.59 1.26 -13.42
N THR A 82 -0.96 1.61 -12.18
CA THR A 82 -0.63 2.93 -11.62
C THR A 82 0.87 2.98 -11.32
N TYR A 83 1.55 4.07 -11.68
CA TYR A 83 3.00 4.23 -11.50
C TYR A 83 3.42 3.83 -10.07
N PRO A 84 4.39 2.92 -9.91
CA PRO A 84 4.81 2.44 -8.60
C PRO A 84 5.39 3.59 -7.75
N PRO A 85 5.02 3.73 -6.47
CA PRO A 85 5.53 4.81 -5.62
C PRO A 85 6.98 4.59 -5.17
N PHE A 86 7.55 3.38 -5.34
CA PHE A 86 8.91 3.04 -4.93
C PHE A 86 9.76 2.57 -6.12
N GLU A 87 11.08 2.68 -6.00
CA GLU A 87 12.01 2.05 -6.95
C GLU A 87 12.13 0.54 -6.72
N SER A 88 11.93 0.07 -5.48
CA SER A 88 12.05 -1.34 -5.10
C SER A 88 10.87 -2.18 -5.61
N PRO A 89 11.09 -3.23 -6.43
CA PRO A 89 10.04 -4.12 -6.88
C PRO A 89 9.28 -4.81 -5.74
N VAL A 90 9.99 -5.15 -4.65
CA VAL A 90 9.41 -5.80 -3.47
C VAL A 90 8.43 -4.87 -2.75
N LEU A 91 8.82 -3.59 -2.56
CA LEU A 91 7.95 -2.60 -1.93
C LEU A 91 6.73 -2.31 -2.80
N ASN A 92 6.92 -2.23 -4.12
CA ASN A 92 5.82 -2.01 -5.06
C ASN A 92 4.81 -3.15 -5.04
N GLU A 93 5.28 -4.40 -4.98
CA GLU A 93 4.40 -5.56 -4.92
C GLU A 93 3.64 -5.63 -3.57
N ALA A 94 4.32 -5.39 -2.45
CA ALA A 94 3.68 -5.30 -1.14
C ALA A 94 2.60 -4.18 -1.10
N TYR A 95 2.94 -3.00 -1.62
CA TYR A 95 2.03 -1.87 -1.73
C TYR A 95 0.81 -2.16 -2.60
N ARG A 96 1.01 -2.77 -3.78
CA ARG A 96 -0.09 -3.15 -4.69
C ARG A 96 -1.07 -4.11 -4.02
N ARG A 97 -0.60 -5.13 -3.31
CA ARG A 97 -1.47 -6.10 -2.62
C ARG A 97 -2.39 -5.43 -1.60
N LEU A 98 -1.87 -4.50 -0.82
CA LEU A 98 -2.66 -3.75 0.14
C LEU A 98 -3.62 -2.78 -0.56
N LEU A 99 -3.16 -2.10 -1.62
CA LEU A 99 -3.97 -1.13 -2.36
C LEU A 99 -5.16 -1.80 -3.07
N GLU A 100 -4.96 -2.97 -3.68
CA GLU A 100 -6.04 -3.76 -4.30
C GLU A 100 -7.13 -4.12 -3.29
N LYS A 101 -6.74 -4.49 -2.07
CA LYS A 101 -7.69 -4.81 -1.00
C LYS A 101 -8.43 -3.58 -0.52
N LEU A 102 -7.70 -2.48 -0.31
CA LEU A 102 -8.32 -1.22 0.09
C LEU A 102 -9.40 -0.80 -0.93
N VAL A 103 -9.10 -0.90 -2.22
CA VAL A 103 -10.05 -0.61 -3.30
C VAL A 103 -11.27 -1.51 -3.21
N LYS A 104 -11.09 -2.84 -3.11
CA LYS A 104 -12.21 -3.79 -2.98
C LYS A 104 -13.10 -3.49 -1.77
N HIS A 105 -12.50 -3.31 -0.59
CA HIS A 105 -13.23 -2.98 0.63
C HIS A 105 -13.98 -1.65 0.51
N THR A 106 -13.33 -0.64 -0.07
CA THR A 106 -13.92 0.69 -0.23
C THR A 106 -15.09 0.64 -1.22
N THR A 107 -14.94 0.00 -2.38
CA THR A 107 -16.01 -0.16 -3.39
C THR A 107 -17.26 -0.78 -2.77
N GLU A 108 -17.10 -1.84 -1.99
CA GLU A 108 -18.21 -2.52 -1.33
C GLU A 108 -18.90 -1.62 -0.29
N GLN A 109 -18.13 -0.87 0.51
CA GLN A 109 -18.69 0.05 1.50
C GLN A 109 -19.41 1.25 0.88
N ILE A 110 -18.95 1.74 -0.28
CA ILE A 110 -19.50 2.96 -0.90
C ILE A 110 -20.67 2.70 -1.84
N LYS A 111 -20.97 1.44 -2.20
CA LYS A 111 -21.93 1.09 -3.26
C LYS A 111 -23.31 1.73 -3.07
N ASN A 112 -23.77 1.82 -1.83
CA ASN A 112 -25.08 2.37 -1.47
C ASN A 112 -25.03 3.82 -0.95
N LEU A 113 -23.84 4.43 -0.89
CA LEU A 113 -23.68 5.81 -0.43
C LEU A 113 -23.95 6.81 -1.55
N SER A 114 -24.48 7.99 -1.19
CA SER A 114 -24.60 9.10 -2.13
C SER A 114 -23.22 9.64 -2.55
N PRO A 115 -23.08 10.26 -3.74
CA PRO A 115 -21.79 10.72 -4.26
C PRO A 115 -20.98 11.60 -3.30
N MET A 116 -21.68 12.43 -2.50
CA MET A 116 -21.06 13.28 -1.47
C MET A 116 -20.39 12.43 -0.37
N TRP A 117 -21.10 11.43 0.15
CA TRP A 117 -20.58 10.54 1.20
C TRP A 117 -19.45 9.64 0.69
N ARG A 118 -19.50 9.20 -0.57
CA ARG A 118 -18.40 8.44 -1.20
C ARG A 118 -17.10 9.26 -1.18
N ARG A 119 -17.15 10.51 -1.63
CA ARG A 119 -15.97 11.40 -1.65
C ARG A 119 -15.46 11.68 -0.24
N ARG A 120 -16.36 11.89 0.72
CA ARG A 120 -15.99 12.13 2.12
C ARG A 120 -15.26 10.92 2.71
N LEU A 121 -15.76 9.71 2.49
CA LEU A 121 -15.10 8.49 2.97
C LEU A 121 -13.71 8.31 2.34
N VAL A 122 -13.58 8.50 1.03
CA VAL A 122 -12.27 8.42 0.35
C VAL A 122 -11.28 9.45 0.87
N ASN A 123 -11.72 10.69 1.10
CA ASN A 123 -10.85 11.71 1.69
C ASN A 123 -10.37 11.32 3.08
N LEU A 124 -11.26 10.81 3.94
CA LEU A 124 -10.89 10.34 5.28
C LEU A 124 -9.89 9.18 5.24
N ILE A 125 -10.09 8.21 4.35
CA ILE A 125 -9.15 7.09 4.16
C ILE A 125 -7.77 7.61 3.74
N VAL A 126 -7.72 8.51 2.75
CA VAL A 126 -6.48 9.09 2.23
C VAL A 126 -5.76 9.92 3.30
N GLU A 127 -6.50 10.75 4.04
CA GLU A 127 -5.97 11.56 5.14
C GLU A 127 -5.38 10.69 6.26
N ASN A 128 -6.08 9.62 6.65
CA ASN A 128 -5.56 8.69 7.65
C ASN A 128 -4.25 8.04 7.19
N ILE A 129 -4.20 7.53 5.95
CA ILE A 129 -2.97 6.94 5.40
C ILE A 129 -1.82 7.95 5.37
N TYR A 130 -2.09 9.21 5.01
CA TYR A 130 -1.09 10.28 5.04
C TYR A 130 -0.58 10.56 6.46
N ASN A 131 -1.49 10.70 7.43
CA ASN A 131 -1.15 10.97 8.82
C ASN A 131 -0.27 9.86 9.39
N ILE A 132 -0.61 8.60 9.08
CA ILE A 132 0.22 7.45 9.45
C ILE A 132 1.59 7.55 8.76
N ALA A 133 1.67 7.83 7.46
CA ALA A 133 2.93 7.86 6.72
C ALA A 133 3.90 8.97 7.19
N THR A 134 3.36 10.09 7.67
CA THR A 134 4.12 11.27 8.12
C THR A 134 4.26 11.37 9.64
N GLY A 135 3.64 10.46 10.38
CA GLY A 135 3.68 10.40 11.84
C GLY A 135 5.11 10.29 12.39
N SER A 136 5.32 10.89 13.57
CA SER A 136 6.63 10.94 14.23
C SER A 136 7.13 9.56 14.71
N ASP A 137 6.23 8.60 14.91
CA ASP A 137 6.48 7.22 15.33
C ASP A 137 6.84 6.27 14.16
N THR A 138 6.88 6.76 12.93
CA THR A 138 7.16 5.93 11.74
C THR A 138 8.62 5.51 11.56
N TYR A 139 9.56 6.08 12.33
CA TYR A 139 10.98 5.76 12.18
C TYR A 139 11.27 4.27 12.35
N GLU A 140 10.65 3.64 13.36
CA GLU A 140 10.84 2.21 13.63
C GLU A 140 10.38 1.35 12.44
N TYR A 141 9.24 1.68 11.84
CA TYR A 141 8.72 0.97 10.68
C TYR A 141 9.61 1.14 9.45
N ARG A 142 10.09 2.36 9.18
CA ARG A 142 11.06 2.59 8.09
C ARG A 142 12.30 1.75 8.30
N LYS A 143 12.86 1.76 9.52
CA LYS A 143 14.05 0.97 9.86
C LYS A 143 13.82 -0.52 9.63
N ARG A 144 12.73 -1.10 10.14
CA ARG A 144 12.37 -2.52 9.93
C ARG A 144 12.25 -2.87 8.44
N ILE A 145 11.57 -2.02 7.66
CA ILE A 145 11.44 -2.23 6.21
C ILE A 145 12.82 -2.19 5.53
N PHE A 146 13.68 -1.24 5.89
CA PHE A 146 15.04 -1.17 5.36
C PHE A 146 15.88 -2.40 5.74
N GLU A 147 15.81 -2.87 6.98
CA GLU A 147 16.49 -4.08 7.46
C GLU A 147 16.07 -5.30 6.63
N VAL A 148 14.76 -5.51 6.44
CA VAL A 148 14.24 -6.59 5.58
C VAL A 148 14.79 -6.48 4.15
N LEU A 149 14.84 -5.27 3.58
CA LEU A 149 15.35 -5.07 2.23
C LEU A 149 16.87 -5.31 2.13
N GLN A 150 17.63 -5.03 3.18
CA GLN A 150 19.08 -5.29 3.23
C GLN A 150 19.37 -6.77 3.43
N GLU A 151 18.66 -7.46 4.32
CA GLU A 151 18.75 -8.92 4.47
C GLU A 151 18.41 -9.62 3.15
N ALA A 152 17.35 -9.16 2.48
CA ALA A 152 16.95 -9.65 1.17
C ALA A 152 17.98 -9.38 0.03
N LYS A 153 18.94 -8.46 0.24
CA LYS A 153 20.08 -8.18 -0.66
C LYS A 153 21.35 -8.94 -0.24
N GLY A 154 21.62 -9.07 1.07
CA GLY A 154 22.83 -9.66 1.64
C GLY A 154 22.97 -11.18 1.46
N VAL A 155 21.88 -11.88 1.11
CA VAL A 155 21.95 -13.28 0.67
C VAL A 155 22.70 -13.44 -0.67
N GLU A 156 22.89 -12.36 -1.45
CA GLU A 156 23.65 -12.41 -2.70
C GLU A 156 25.17 -12.29 -2.53
N THR A 157 25.69 -11.88 -1.36
CA THR A 157 27.12 -11.55 -1.19
C THR A 157 27.95 -12.56 -0.37
N SER A 158 27.36 -13.65 0.11
CA SER A 158 28.09 -14.66 0.92
C SER A 158 28.78 -15.76 0.07
N GLY A 159 29.32 -15.41 -1.10
CA GLY A 159 29.86 -16.35 -2.08
C GLY A 159 31.17 -15.92 -2.75
N ALA A 160 32.00 -15.12 -2.08
CA ALA A 160 33.36 -14.83 -2.51
C ALA A 160 34.30 -14.91 -1.30
N GLY A 161 34.72 -16.14 -1.00
CA GLY A 161 35.84 -16.48 -0.14
C GLY A 161 36.66 -17.55 -0.82
#